data_AF-A0A6P2BUP2-F1
#
_entry.id   AF-A0A6P2BUP2-F1
#
_cell.length_a   1.000
_cell.length_b   1.000
_cell.length_c   1.000
_cell.angle_alpha   90.00
_cell.angle_beta   90.00
_cell.angle_gamma   90.00
#
_symmetry.space_group_name_H-M   'P 1'
#
loop_
_entity.id
_entity.type
_entity.pdbx_description
1 polymer ?
#
loop_
_entity_poly.entity_id
_entity_poly.type
_entity_poly.pdbx_seq_one_letter_code
_entity_poly.pdbx_strand_id
1 'polypeptide(L)'
;MDFDAVMNPVLADLQAAGAIVPEVRYEAWEDHPDCVFAFIGSPGETAGSQGVRVERSGRAGLRLTELAEQVQGWEVEALAEAGRPATWPECPEHPGSHPLEPCAESAERAIWRCPRSHRVVCTIGELGGSSR
;
A
#
# COMPACT_ATOMS: atom_id res chain seq x y z
N MET A 1 -6.12 15.66 9.36
CA MET A 1 -6.18 14.34 8.73
C MET A 1 -5.60 13.34 9.71
N ASP A 2 -6.28 12.23 9.89
CA ASP A 2 -5.80 11.07 10.62
C ASP A 2 -5.01 10.17 9.65
N PHE A 3 -3.71 9.99 9.88
CA PHE A 3 -2.85 9.16 9.02
C PHE A 3 -3.22 7.68 9.14
N ASP A 4 -3.61 7.22 10.31
CA ASP A 4 -4.00 5.83 10.55
C ASP A 4 -5.21 5.47 9.73
N ALA A 5 -6.18 6.39 9.63
CA ALA A 5 -7.34 6.21 8.78
C ALA A 5 -6.98 6.02 7.29
N VAL A 6 -5.85 6.57 6.82
CA VAL A 6 -5.35 6.39 5.44
C VAL A 6 -4.50 5.13 5.30
N MET A 7 -3.72 4.77 6.32
CA MET A 7 -2.83 3.60 6.30
C MET A 7 -3.58 2.27 6.53
N ASN A 8 -4.60 2.27 7.39
CA ASN A 8 -5.34 1.07 7.80
C ASN A 8 -5.87 0.22 6.63
N PRO A 9 -6.44 0.79 5.55
CA PRO A 9 -6.87 0.00 4.39
C PRO A 9 -5.71 -0.79 3.76
N VAL A 10 -4.54 -0.17 3.61
CA VAL A 10 -3.37 -0.84 3.01
C VAL A 10 -2.84 -1.95 3.92
N LEU A 11 -2.80 -1.71 5.24
CA LEU A 11 -2.42 -2.73 6.22
C LEU A 11 -3.40 -3.93 6.21
N ALA A 12 -4.70 -3.66 6.06
CA ALA A 12 -5.70 -4.71 5.95
C ALA A 12 -5.48 -5.59 4.71
N ASP A 13 -5.11 -5.00 3.57
CA ASP A 13 -4.80 -5.74 2.35
C ASP A 13 -3.52 -6.57 2.47
N LEU A 14 -2.46 -6.02 3.08
CA LEU A 14 -1.23 -6.75 3.38
C LEU A 14 -1.55 -7.99 4.23
N GLN A 15 -2.30 -7.81 5.31
CA GLN A 15 -2.71 -8.91 6.18
C GLN A 15 -3.56 -9.95 5.45
N ALA A 16 -4.54 -9.50 4.65
CA ALA A 16 -5.43 -10.39 3.91
C ALA A 16 -4.71 -11.23 2.85
N ALA A 17 -3.70 -10.67 2.19
CA ALA A 17 -2.89 -11.37 1.19
C ALA A 17 -1.79 -12.26 1.81
N GLY A 18 -1.65 -12.26 3.14
CA GLY A 18 -0.53 -12.94 3.81
C GLY A 18 0.83 -12.31 3.47
N ALA A 19 0.85 -11.02 3.12
CA ALA A 19 2.06 -10.23 2.88
C ALA A 19 2.82 -9.98 4.20
N ILE A 20 3.98 -9.35 4.13
CA ILE A 20 4.68 -8.86 5.33
C ILE A 20 3.97 -7.58 5.78
N VAL A 21 3.52 -7.54 7.03
CA VAL A 21 2.87 -6.33 7.58
C VAL A 21 3.96 -5.47 8.22
N PRO A 22 4.18 -4.23 7.77
CA PRO A 22 5.24 -3.39 8.32
C PRO A 22 4.90 -2.92 9.74
N GLU A 23 5.95 -2.68 10.53
CA GLU A 23 5.83 -1.81 11.68
C GLU A 23 5.81 -0.34 11.23
N VAL A 24 4.83 0.42 11.72
CA VAL A 24 4.68 1.84 11.38
C VAL A 24 5.15 2.70 12.55
N ARG A 25 6.05 3.64 12.28
CA ARG A 25 6.54 4.64 13.24
C ARG A 25 6.18 6.04 12.79
N TYR A 26 5.31 6.72 13.54
CA TYR A 26 4.81 8.06 13.24
C TYR A 26 5.79 9.17 13.62
N GLU A 27 7.03 9.03 13.15
CA GLU A 27 8.09 10.00 13.31
C GLU A 27 8.24 10.77 12.00
N ALA A 28 8.09 12.09 12.05
CA ALA A 28 8.35 12.93 10.89
C ALA A 28 9.87 13.08 10.70
N TRP A 29 10.36 12.78 9.49
CA TRP A 29 11.75 13.07 9.11
C TRP A 29 11.90 14.42 8.41
N GLU A 30 10.78 15.06 8.09
CA GLU A 30 10.69 16.38 7.49
C GLU A 30 9.48 17.11 8.09
N ASP A 31 9.62 18.42 8.33
CA ASP A 31 8.49 19.28 8.72
C ASP A 31 7.97 19.99 7.46
N HIS A 32 6.97 19.38 6.82
CA HIS A 32 6.32 19.95 5.65
C HIS A 32 4.83 20.19 5.94
N PRO A 33 4.32 21.43 5.85
CA PRO A 33 2.98 21.79 6.32
C PRO A 33 1.86 21.06 5.59
N ASP A 34 2.11 20.68 4.33
CA ASP A 34 1.12 20.00 3.48
C ASP A 34 1.20 18.47 3.52
N CYS A 35 2.15 17.88 4.26
CA CYS A 35 2.34 16.43 4.30
C CYS A 35 2.26 15.89 5.73
N VAL A 36 1.97 14.60 5.82
CA VAL A 36 2.22 13.79 7.01
C VAL A 36 3.23 12.71 6.60
N PHE A 37 4.15 12.42 7.50
CA PHE A 37 5.27 11.51 7.28
C PHE A 37 5.26 10.41 8.34
N ALA A 38 5.62 9.19 7.95
CA ALA A 38 5.85 8.06 8.84
C ALA A 38 6.94 7.15 8.28
N PHE A 39 7.58 6.35 9.12
CA PHE A 39 8.46 5.28 8.67
C PHE A 39 7.72 3.95 8.67
N ILE A 40 8.01 3.12 7.67
CA ILE A 40 7.64 1.70 7.64
C ILE A 40 8.90 0.84 7.61
N GLY A 41 8.86 -0.32 8.25
CA GLY A 41 10.00 -1.25 8.27
C GLY A 41 9.58 -2.67 8.59
N SER A 42 10.50 -3.61 8.35
CA SER A 42 10.31 -5.02 8.67
C SER A 42 10.10 -5.22 10.17
N PRO A 43 9.19 -6.11 10.60
CA PRO A 43 8.93 -6.34 12.02
C PRO A 43 10.18 -6.74 12.81
N GLY A 44 10.39 -6.09 13.95
CA GLY A 44 11.56 -6.32 14.80
C GLY A 44 12.88 -5.74 14.30
N GLU A 45 12.89 -5.03 13.17
CA GLU A 45 14.09 -4.39 12.61
C GLU A 45 13.95 -2.87 12.59
N THR A 46 14.89 -2.19 13.27
CA THR A 46 14.98 -0.72 13.24
C THR A 46 15.90 -0.18 12.14
N ALA A 47 16.74 -1.02 11.54
CA ALA A 47 17.57 -0.65 10.40
C ALA A 47 16.80 -0.88 9.08
N GLY A 48 17.02 -0.04 8.07
CA GLY A 48 16.41 -0.24 6.74
C GLY A 48 14.97 0.25 6.58
N SER A 49 14.46 1.12 7.46
CA SER A 49 13.10 1.67 7.31
C SER A 49 12.95 2.61 6.11
N GLN A 50 11.83 2.52 5.40
CA GLN A 50 11.43 3.43 4.33
C GLN A 50 10.56 4.57 4.89
N GLY A 51 10.80 5.80 4.46
CA GLY A 51 9.89 6.92 4.72
C GLY A 51 8.69 6.90 3.77
N VAL A 52 7.48 7.04 4.31
CA VAL A 52 6.23 7.21 3.55
C VAL A 52 5.56 8.54 3.86
N ARG A 53 4.96 9.15 2.84
CA ARG A 53 4.29 10.45 2.95
C ARG A 53 2.86 10.41 2.41
N VAL A 54 2.02 11.25 2.98
CA VAL A 54 0.64 11.49 2.53
C VAL A 54 0.36 12.99 2.47
N GLU A 55 -0.10 13.49 1.33
CA GLU A 55 -0.52 14.89 1.18
C GLU A 55 -1.81 15.16 1.96
N ARG A 56 -1.86 16.26 2.72
CA ARG A 56 -3.01 16.61 3.57
C ARG A 56 -4.22 17.09 2.78
N SER A 57 -3.99 17.90 1.76
CA SER A 57 -5.02 18.61 0.98
C SER A 57 -5.53 17.81 -0.23
N GLY A 58 -4.89 16.68 -0.56
CA GLY A 58 -5.30 15.78 -1.64
C GLY A 58 -6.67 15.13 -1.41
N ARG A 59 -7.32 14.76 -2.51
CA ARG A 59 -8.57 13.99 -2.49
C ARG A 59 -8.34 12.61 -1.87
N ALA A 60 -9.29 12.06 -1.11
CA ALA A 60 -9.06 10.86 -0.31
C ALA A 60 -8.60 9.64 -1.15
N GLY A 61 -9.19 9.42 -2.32
CA GLY A 61 -8.80 8.35 -3.23
C GLY A 61 -7.37 8.50 -3.76
N LEU A 62 -6.93 9.72 -4.06
CA LEU A 62 -5.56 9.98 -4.51
C LEU A 62 -4.54 9.70 -3.40
N ARG A 63 -4.82 10.21 -2.20
CA ARG A 63 -3.94 10.00 -1.02
C ARG A 63 -3.74 8.53 -0.72
N LEU A 64 -4.82 7.74 -0.77
CA LEU A 64 -4.76 6.31 -0.55
C LEU A 64 -4.02 5.57 -1.67
N THR A 65 -4.19 6.02 -2.93
CA THR A 65 -3.46 5.47 -4.08
C THR A 65 -1.95 5.67 -3.93
N GLU A 66 -1.52 6.90 -3.68
CA GLU A 66 -0.10 7.25 -3.52
C GLU A 66 0.55 6.57 -2.31
N LEU A 67 -0.21 6.41 -1.22
CA LEU A 67 0.27 5.66 -0.06
C LEU A 67 0.43 4.17 -0.40
N ALA A 68 -0.54 3.59 -1.09
CA ALA A 68 -0.49 2.19 -1.52
C ALA A 68 0.70 1.91 -2.47
N GLU A 69 1.05 2.85 -3.36
CA GLU A 69 2.24 2.76 -4.22
C GLU A 69 3.53 2.71 -3.39
N GLN A 70 3.66 3.59 -2.38
CA GLN A 70 4.84 3.62 -1.53
C GLN A 70 4.98 2.35 -0.69
N VAL A 71 3.88 1.85 -0.12
CA VAL A 71 3.87 0.60 0.66
C VAL A 71 4.12 -0.61 -0.25
N GLN A 72 3.58 -0.62 -1.47
CA GLN A 72 3.85 -1.66 -2.45
C GLN A 72 5.34 -1.72 -2.82
N GLY A 73 5.99 -0.58 -3.03
CA GLY A 73 7.44 -0.53 -3.28
C GLY A 73 8.23 -1.19 -2.16
N TRP A 74 7.91 -0.85 -0.91
CA TRP A 74 8.53 -1.46 0.26
C TRP A 74 8.25 -2.97 0.37
N GLU A 75 7.01 -3.41 0.17
CA GLU A 75 6.62 -4.82 0.32
C GLU A 75 7.30 -5.71 -0.73
N VAL A 76 7.46 -5.22 -1.96
CA VAL A 76 8.18 -5.96 -3.01
C VAL A 76 9.64 -6.23 -2.61
N GLU A 77 10.31 -5.25 -2.00
CA GLU A 77 11.67 -5.42 -1.49
C GLU A 77 11.70 -6.37 -0.28
N ALA A 78 10.81 -6.18 0.69
CA ALA A 78 10.71 -7.01 1.88
C ALA A 78 10.44 -8.49 1.54
N LEU A 79 9.56 -8.76 0.56
CA LEU A 79 9.30 -10.11 0.05
C LEU A 79 10.55 -10.72 -0.59
N ALA A 80 11.29 -9.94 -1.39
CA ALA A 80 12.51 -10.40 -2.03
C ALA A 80 13.58 -10.78 -1.00
N GLU A 81 13.77 -9.96 0.03
CA GLU A 81 14.70 -10.23 1.15
C GLU A 81 14.29 -11.48 1.93
N ALA A 82 12.99 -11.71 2.12
CA ALA A 82 12.45 -12.91 2.74
C ALA A 82 12.49 -14.17 1.83
N GLY A 83 13.01 -14.06 0.60
CA GLY A 83 13.05 -15.16 -0.37
C GLY A 83 11.66 -15.59 -0.88
N ARG A 84 10.67 -14.70 -0.82
CA ARG A 84 9.30 -14.90 -1.31
C ARG A 84 9.13 -14.28 -2.71
N PRO A 85 8.10 -14.69 -3.48
CA PRO A 85 7.78 -14.01 -4.74
C PRO A 85 7.54 -12.52 -4.51
N ALA A 86 8.38 -11.67 -5.11
CA ALA A 86 8.35 -10.22 -5.00
C ALA A 86 7.22 -9.61 -5.86
N THR A 87 5.99 -10.03 -5.60
CA THR A 87 4.80 -9.63 -6.38
C THR A 87 3.63 -9.46 -5.43
N TRP A 88 3.35 -8.21 -5.08
CA TRP A 88 2.24 -7.87 -4.19
C TRP A 88 1.56 -6.54 -4.56
N PRO A 89 0.22 -6.45 -4.47
CA PRO A 89 -0.71 -7.58 -4.39
C PRO A 89 -0.66 -8.42 -5.66
N GLU A 90 -0.72 -9.74 -5.57
CA GLU A 90 -0.69 -10.59 -6.77
C GLU A 90 -1.95 -10.39 -7.62
N CYS A 91 -1.78 -10.30 -8.94
CA CYS A 91 -2.92 -10.21 -9.85
C CYS A 91 -3.58 -11.59 -10.06
N PRO A 92 -4.89 -11.75 -9.74
CA PRO A 92 -5.56 -13.04 -9.92
C PRO A 92 -5.76 -13.43 -11.39
N GLU A 93 -5.74 -12.45 -12.30
CA GLU A 93 -5.84 -12.71 -13.75
C GLU A 93 -4.51 -13.20 -14.34
N HIS A 94 -3.38 -12.89 -13.69
CA HIS A 94 -2.04 -13.24 -14.17
C HIS A 94 -1.14 -13.70 -13.01
N PRO A 95 -1.39 -14.89 -12.44
CA PRO A 95 -0.60 -15.42 -11.33
C PRO A 95 0.89 -15.48 -11.66
N GLY A 96 1.73 -15.10 -10.70
CA GLY A 96 3.19 -15.08 -10.80
C GLY A 96 3.75 -14.09 -11.83
N SER A 97 2.95 -13.15 -12.35
CA SER A 97 3.39 -12.26 -13.42
C SER A 97 3.62 -10.81 -13.00
N HIS A 98 2.68 -10.19 -12.31
CA HIS A 98 2.77 -8.76 -11.96
C HIS A 98 1.89 -8.43 -10.77
N PRO A 99 2.23 -7.37 -10.02
CA PRO A 99 1.35 -6.88 -8.98
C PRO A 99 0.11 -6.20 -9.57
N LEU A 100 -0.91 -6.02 -8.74
CA LEU A 100 -2.00 -5.09 -9.01
C LEU A 100 -1.48 -3.66 -8.88
N GLU A 101 -2.01 -2.78 -9.71
CA GLU A 101 -1.71 -1.35 -9.69
C GLU A 101 -2.76 -0.65 -8.81
N PRO A 102 -2.34 0.16 -7.83
CA PRO A 102 -3.26 1.03 -7.11
C PRO A 102 -3.72 2.16 -8.05
N CYS A 103 -5.00 2.54 -7.98
CA CYS A 103 -5.53 3.58 -8.86
C CYS A 103 -6.66 4.36 -8.18
N ALA A 104 -6.67 5.69 -8.32
CA ALA A 104 -7.78 6.51 -7.90
C ALA A 104 -8.93 6.40 -8.91
N GLU A 105 -9.98 5.67 -8.57
CA GLU A 105 -11.19 5.55 -9.39
C GLU A 105 -12.03 6.84 -9.34
N SER A 106 -12.03 7.52 -8.20
CA SER A 106 -12.73 8.79 -8.00
C SER A 106 -12.02 9.68 -6.97
N ALA A 107 -12.62 10.82 -6.63
CA ALA A 107 -12.12 11.68 -5.56
C ALA A 107 -12.01 10.96 -4.20
N GLU A 108 -12.92 10.04 -3.92
CA GLU A 108 -13.02 9.40 -2.60
C GLU A 108 -12.59 7.92 -2.61
N ARG A 109 -12.46 7.30 -3.79
CA ARG A 109 -12.26 5.86 -3.92
C ARG A 109 -10.96 5.51 -4.63
N ALA A 110 -10.19 4.62 -4.01
CA ALA A 110 -8.99 4.02 -4.56
C ALA A 110 -9.19 2.50 -4.70
N ILE A 111 -8.66 1.92 -5.76
CA ILE A 111 -8.90 0.53 -6.15
C ILE A 111 -7.58 -0.17 -6.48
N TRP A 112 -7.58 -1.50 -6.37
CA TRP A 112 -6.59 -2.35 -7.01
C TRP A 112 -7.12 -2.76 -8.38
N ARG A 113 -6.33 -2.54 -9.43
CA ARG A 113 -6.66 -2.97 -10.80
C ARG A 113 -5.52 -3.73 -11.46
N CYS A 114 -5.85 -4.57 -12.43
CA CYS A 114 -4.86 -5.21 -13.25
C CYS A 114 -4.22 -4.17 -14.20
N PRO A 115 -2.89 -3.98 -14.19
CA PRO A 115 -2.23 -3.01 -15.09
C PRO A 115 -2.33 -3.39 -16.59
N ARG A 116 -2.61 -4.67 -16.91
CA ARG A 116 -2.73 -5.13 -18.30
C ARG A 116 -4.14 -5.02 -18.87
N SER A 117 -5.15 -5.46 -18.11
CA SER A 117 -6.55 -5.47 -18.55
C SER A 117 -7.31 -4.22 -18.11
N HIS A 118 -6.74 -3.45 -17.17
CA HIS A 118 -7.41 -2.37 -16.42
C HIS A 118 -8.65 -2.80 -15.64
N ARG A 119 -8.91 -4.11 -15.52
CA ARG A 119 -10.02 -4.63 -14.74
C ARG A 119 -9.81 -4.30 -13.26
N VAL A 120 -10.84 -3.72 -12.66
CA VAL A 120 -10.92 -3.49 -11.22
C VAL A 120 -11.04 -4.84 -10.52
N VAL A 121 -10.16 -5.11 -9.57
CA VAL A 121 -10.20 -6.33 -8.75
C VAL A 121 -11.01 -6.08 -7.48
N CYS A 122 -10.68 -5.02 -6.74
CA CYS A 122 -11.37 -4.62 -5.51
C CYS A 122 -11.03 -3.18 -5.13
N THR A 123 -11.72 -2.64 -4.12
CA THR A 123 -11.32 -1.40 -3.44
C THR A 123 -10.07 -1.67 -2.59
N ILE A 124 -9.18 -0.68 -2.45
CA ILE A 124 -8.09 -0.78 -1.48
C ILE A 124 -8.69 -0.87 -0.07
N GLY A 125 -8.27 -1.86 0.72
CA GLY A 125 -8.82 -2.28 2.01
C GLY A 125 -9.75 -3.50 1.95
N GLU A 126 -10.07 -3.99 0.74
CA GLU A 126 -11.02 -5.10 0.54
C GLU A 126 -10.40 -6.33 -0.14
N LEU A 127 -9.07 -6.44 -0.23
CA LEU A 127 -8.39 -7.51 -0.98
C LEU A 127 -8.71 -8.94 -0.48
N GLY A 128 -9.00 -9.09 0.83
CA GLY A 128 -9.46 -10.35 1.44
C GLY A 128 -10.96 -10.61 1.32
N GLY A 129 -11.72 -9.61 0.89
CA GLY A 129 -13.12 -9.75 0.55
C GLY A 129 -13.22 -10.42 -0.80
N SER A 130 -13.54 -11.72 -0.82
CA SER A 130 -13.78 -12.42 -2.08
C SER A 130 -14.78 -11.63 -2.93
N SER A 131 -14.33 -11.13 -4.09
CA SER A 131 -15.23 -10.75 -5.17
C SER A 131 -15.99 -12.03 -5.57
N ARG A 132 -17.25 -12.10 -5.12
CA ARG A 132 -18.22 -13.07 -5.64
C ARG A 132 -18.83 -12.54 -6.91
#